data_AF-A0A0D2MWQ8-F1
#
_entry.id   AF-A0A0D2MWQ8-F1
#
_cell.length_a   1.000
_cell.length_b   1.000
_cell.length_c   1.000
_cell.angle_alpha   90.00
_cell.angle_beta   90.00
_cell.angle_gamma   90.00
#
_symmetry.space_group_name_H-M   'P 1'
#
loop_
_entity.id
_entity.type
_entity.pdbx_description
1 polymer ?
#
loop_
_entity_poly.entity_id
_entity_poly.type
_entity_poly.pdbx_seq_one_letter_code
_entity_poly.pdbx_strand_id
1 'polypeptide(L)'
;MLNLDVDYIEAEEHLRTFGRNGLMAQVMRLELVGKAGQQLGAVRVLPDEVRVDRWGQEVRHLRLKYLPRDGSALVNVPVALVGEESAPGVKGGSRLHVLNDTVPLVCQGWAVPPRFELDTGDYLRFRDLTPPAGCELRAENPRLPVVRCAPKGVYE
;
A
#
# COMPACT_ATOMS: atom_id res chain seq x y z
N MET A 1 7.24 -26.82 -6.94
CA MET A 1 7.74 -25.43 -6.87
C MET A 1 7.39 -24.78 -8.20
N LEU A 2 6.42 -23.88 -8.22
CA LEU A 2 5.96 -23.20 -9.44
C LEU A 2 6.83 -21.95 -9.58
N ASN A 3 7.82 -21.97 -10.48
CA ASN A 3 8.61 -20.79 -10.79
C ASN A 3 7.83 -19.99 -11.83
N LEU A 4 7.34 -18.81 -11.47
CA LEU A 4 6.85 -17.83 -12.42
C LEU A 4 7.94 -16.79 -12.59
N ASP A 5 8.46 -16.70 -13.80
CA ASP A 5 9.26 -15.56 -14.25
C ASP A 5 8.27 -14.45 -14.58
N VAL A 6 8.25 -13.42 -13.73
CA VAL A 6 7.59 -12.14 -14.03
C VAL A 6 8.61 -11.34 -14.84
N ASP A 7 8.19 -10.75 -15.95
CA ASP A 7 9.05 -9.81 -16.67
C ASP A 7 9.40 -8.64 -15.74
N TYR A 8 10.67 -8.55 -15.34
CA TYR A 8 11.18 -7.61 -14.34
C TYR A 8 10.86 -6.14 -14.68
N ILE A 9 10.71 -5.84 -15.97
CA ILE A 9 10.45 -4.50 -16.50
C ILE A 9 9.13 -3.94 -15.95
N GLU A 10 8.07 -4.75 -15.89
CA GLU A 10 6.77 -4.29 -15.39
C GLU A 10 6.81 -4.02 -13.88
N ALA A 11 7.53 -4.86 -13.12
CA ALA A 11 7.66 -4.68 -11.67
C ALA A 11 8.43 -3.41 -11.31
N GLU A 12 9.47 -3.05 -12.08
CA GLU A 12 10.22 -1.82 -11.90
C GLU A 12 9.41 -0.56 -12.25
N GLU A 13 8.58 -0.61 -13.30
CA GLU A 13 7.67 0.49 -13.63
C GLU A 13 6.66 0.75 -12.52
N HIS A 14 6.11 -0.32 -11.93
CA HIS A 14 5.21 -0.20 -10.79
C HIS A 14 5.94 0.33 -9.54
N LEU A 15 7.19 -0.09 -9.31
CA LEU A 15 8.01 0.45 -8.22
C LEU A 15 8.22 1.95 -8.39
N ARG A 16 8.52 2.42 -9.60
CA ARG A 16 8.71 3.86 -9.90
C ARG A 16 7.41 4.66 -9.73
N THR A 17 6.29 4.08 -10.13
CA THR A 17 4.99 4.77 -10.11
C THR A 17 4.38 4.84 -8.71
N PHE A 18 4.43 3.74 -7.96
CA PHE A 18 3.72 3.59 -6.68
C PHE A 18 4.64 3.59 -5.47
N GLY A 19 5.95 3.53 -5.67
CA GLY A 19 6.91 3.25 -4.59
C GLY A 19 6.76 1.84 -4.05
N ARG A 20 7.65 1.47 -3.12
CA ARG A 20 7.68 0.12 -2.53
C ARG A 20 6.37 -0.26 -1.82
N ASN A 21 5.86 0.64 -0.97
CA ASN A 21 4.65 0.37 -0.19
C ASN A 21 3.39 0.37 -1.07
N GLY A 22 3.34 1.21 -2.12
CA GLY A 22 2.24 1.18 -3.07
C GLY A 22 2.23 -0.06 -3.95
N LEU A 23 3.41 -0.55 -4.36
CA LEU A 23 3.53 -1.83 -5.07
C LEU A 23 2.95 -2.98 -4.22
N MET A 24 3.25 -3.01 -2.92
CA MET A 24 2.72 -4.03 -1.99
C MET A 24 1.18 -4.04 -1.89
N ALA A 25 0.52 -2.94 -2.21
CA ALA A 25 -0.94 -2.81 -2.21
C ALA A 25 -1.58 -3.01 -3.61
N GLN A 26 -0.80 -3.31 -4.65
CA GLN A 26 -1.34 -3.52 -5.99
C GLN A 26 -1.79 -4.97 -6.19
N VAL A 27 -3.08 -5.16 -6.52
CA VAL A 27 -3.59 -6.45 -7.01
C VAL A 27 -3.26 -6.55 -8.49
N MET A 28 -2.41 -7.51 -8.84
CA MET A 28 -1.91 -7.70 -10.20
C MET A 28 -2.63 -8.87 -10.87
N ARG A 29 -2.82 -8.79 -12.19
CA ARG A 29 -3.27 -9.90 -13.01
C ARG A 29 -2.06 -10.50 -13.71
N LEU A 30 -1.80 -11.76 -13.45
CA LEU A 30 -0.68 -12.50 -13.99
C LEU A 30 -1.17 -13.46 -15.05
N GLU A 31 -0.74 -13.24 -16.29
CA GLU A 31 -1.02 -14.16 -17.39
C GLU A 31 -0.06 -15.35 -17.34
N LEU A 32 -0.62 -16.55 -17.39
CA LEU A 32 0.13 -17.79 -17.33
C LEU A 32 0.38 -18.26 -18.75
N VAL A 33 1.64 -18.36 -19.15
CA VAL A 33 2.04 -18.92 -20.44
C VAL A 33 2.80 -20.22 -20.20
N GLY A 34 2.38 -21.29 -20.87
CA GLY A 34 3.06 -22.57 -20.83
C GLY A 34 4.36 -22.54 -21.61
N LYS A 35 5.26 -23.51 -21.33
CA LYS A 35 6.58 -23.58 -21.98
C LYS A 35 6.55 -23.64 -23.52
N ALA A 36 5.44 -24.09 -24.10
CA ALA A 36 5.22 -24.13 -25.55
C ALA A 36 4.59 -22.84 -26.11
N GLY A 37 4.53 -21.75 -25.34
CA GLY A 37 3.92 -20.48 -25.74
C GLY A 37 2.38 -20.47 -25.66
N GLN A 38 1.77 -21.53 -25.16
CA GLN A 38 0.31 -21.64 -25.01
C GLN A 38 -0.18 -20.82 -23.80
N GLN A 39 -1.19 -19.98 -23.98
CA GLN A 39 -1.81 -19.25 -22.88
C GLN A 39 -2.62 -20.23 -22.01
N LEU A 40 -2.25 -20.37 -20.73
CA LEU A 40 -2.87 -21.27 -19.76
C LEU A 40 -3.99 -20.61 -18.97
N GLY A 41 -4.04 -19.28 -18.95
CA GLY A 41 -5.06 -18.49 -18.28
C GLY A 41 -4.48 -17.26 -17.58
N ALA A 42 -5.24 -16.69 -16.66
CA ALA A 42 -4.76 -15.59 -15.83
C ALA A 42 -5.19 -15.79 -14.38
N VAL A 43 -4.29 -15.48 -13.46
CA VAL A 43 -4.54 -15.51 -12.02
C VAL A 43 -4.34 -14.14 -11.43
N ARG A 44 -5.06 -13.83 -10.36
CA ARG A 44 -4.83 -12.61 -9.60
C ARG A 44 -3.90 -12.90 -8.44
N VAL A 45 -2.98 -11.98 -8.23
CA VAL A 45 -1.92 -12.10 -7.25
C VAL A 45 -1.75 -10.80 -6.52
N LEU A 46 -1.25 -10.90 -5.29
CA LEU A 46 -0.81 -9.76 -4.50
C LEU A 46 0.68 -9.94 -4.21
N PRO A 47 1.48 -8.86 -4.25
CA PRO A 47 2.83 -8.90 -3.71
C PRO A 47 2.80 -9.22 -2.22
N ASP A 48 3.64 -10.16 -1.83
CA ASP A 48 3.82 -10.61 -0.46
C ASP A 48 5.17 -10.16 0.10
N GLU A 49 6.18 -10.04 -0.77
CA GLU A 49 7.49 -9.48 -0.41
C GLU A 49 8.15 -8.82 -1.62
N VAL A 50 8.68 -7.62 -1.43
CA VAL A 50 9.47 -6.90 -2.43
C VAL A 50 10.83 -6.57 -1.82
N ARG A 51 11.91 -7.09 -2.41
CA ARG A 51 13.26 -6.66 -2.11
C ARG A 51 13.77 -5.81 -3.25
N VAL A 52 14.20 -4.60 -2.89
CA VAL A 52 14.87 -3.68 -3.79
C VAL A 52 16.37 -3.66 -3.49
N ASP A 53 17.15 -3.14 -4.41
CA ASP A 53 18.57 -2.85 -4.20
C ASP A 53 18.78 -1.78 -3.09
N ARG A 54 20.04 -1.51 -2.76
CA ARG A 54 20.39 -0.57 -1.68
C ARG A 54 19.87 0.84 -1.91
N TRP A 55 19.70 1.25 -3.17
CA TRP A 55 19.26 2.59 -3.55
C TRP A 55 17.76 2.65 -3.89
N GLY A 56 17.03 1.54 -3.82
CA GLY A 56 15.60 1.47 -4.08
C GLY A 56 15.22 1.73 -5.53
N GLN A 57 16.13 1.48 -6.47
CA GLN A 57 15.98 1.70 -7.92
C GLN A 57 15.54 0.44 -8.67
N GLU A 58 15.95 -0.75 -8.21
CA GLU A 58 15.78 -2.01 -8.93
C GLU A 58 15.15 -3.09 -8.05
N VAL A 59 14.22 -3.87 -8.61
CA VAL A 59 13.59 -4.99 -7.92
C VAL A 59 14.49 -6.22 -8.02
N ARG A 60 15.03 -6.69 -6.88
CA ARG A 60 15.90 -7.87 -6.79
C ARG A 60 15.16 -9.16 -6.52
N HIS A 61 14.00 -9.07 -5.86
CA HIS A 61 13.15 -10.21 -5.57
C HIS A 61 11.71 -9.75 -5.36
N LEU A 62 10.77 -10.41 -6.02
CA LEU A 62 9.34 -10.19 -5.88
C LEU A 62 8.67 -11.53 -5.58
N ARG A 63 8.10 -11.67 -4.38
CA ARG A 63 7.24 -12.81 -4.02
C ARG A 63 5.79 -12.40 -4.22
N LEU A 64 5.07 -13.21 -4.98
CA LEU A 64 3.64 -13.05 -5.23
C LEU A 64 2.87 -14.16 -4.51
N LYS A 65 1.72 -13.80 -3.94
CA LYS A 65 0.74 -14.77 -3.42
C LYS A 65 -0.52 -14.73 -4.26
N TYR A 66 -1.11 -15.90 -4.49
CA TYR A 66 -2.40 -16.01 -5.15
C TYR A 66 -3.50 -15.38 -4.30
N LEU A 67 -4.36 -14.57 -4.93
CA LEU A 67 -5.49 -13.90 -4.29
C LEU A 67 -6.80 -14.36 -4.93
N PRO A 68 -7.51 -15.34 -4.34
CA PRO A 68 -8.80 -15.78 -4.85
C PRO A 68 -9.87 -14.71 -4.67
N ARG A 69 -10.93 -14.78 -5.48
CA ARG A 69 -12.02 -13.80 -5.48
C ARG A 69 -12.71 -13.65 -4.12
N ASP A 70 -12.92 -14.77 -3.44
CA ASP A 70 -13.62 -14.82 -2.14
C ASP A 70 -12.62 -14.97 -0.96
N GLY A 71 -11.33 -14.79 -1.23
CA GLY A 71 -10.30 -14.82 -0.19
C GLY A 71 -10.08 -13.44 0.43
N SER A 72 -9.60 -13.41 1.66
CA SER A 72 -9.16 -12.18 2.32
C SER A 72 -7.64 -12.13 2.41
N ALA A 73 -7.05 -10.95 2.24
CA ALA A 73 -5.62 -10.74 2.46
C ALA A 73 -5.38 -9.56 3.40
N LEU A 74 -4.42 -9.73 4.32
CA LEU A 74 -3.85 -8.63 5.08
C LEU A 74 -2.86 -7.87 4.17
N VAL A 75 -3.11 -6.58 4.00
CA VAL A 75 -2.36 -5.69 3.12
C VAL A 75 -2.04 -4.40 3.86
N ASN A 76 -0.79 -3.95 3.77
CA ASN A 76 -0.38 -2.65 4.27
C ASN A 76 -0.56 -1.62 3.15
N VAL A 77 -1.64 -0.85 3.21
CA VAL A 77 -1.98 0.13 2.17
C VAL A 77 -1.27 1.45 2.48
N PRO A 78 -0.57 2.07 1.52
CA PRO A 78 0.10 3.35 1.75
C PRO A 78 -0.91 4.48 1.98
N VAL A 79 -0.57 5.41 2.87
CA VAL A 79 -1.37 6.59 3.19
C VAL A 79 -1.12 7.70 2.16
N ALA A 80 -2.19 8.37 1.74
CA ALA A 80 -2.14 9.60 0.96
C ALA A 80 -2.96 10.69 1.67
N LEU A 81 -2.34 11.85 1.92
CA LEU A 81 -3.03 12.99 2.51
C LEU A 81 -3.78 13.75 1.41
N VAL A 82 -5.05 14.04 1.63
CA VAL A 82 -5.87 14.84 0.71
C VAL A 82 -6.27 16.13 1.41
N GLY A 83 -6.06 17.26 0.73
CA GLY A 83 -6.49 18.57 1.24
C GLY A 83 -5.57 19.21 2.29
N GLU A 84 -4.26 18.92 2.28
CA GLU A 84 -3.30 19.40 3.31
C GLU A 84 -3.37 20.91 3.57
N GLU A 85 -3.70 21.71 2.57
CA GLU A 85 -3.82 23.17 2.66
C GLU A 85 -5.04 23.64 3.47
N SER A 86 -6.08 22.80 3.57
CA SER A 86 -7.32 23.16 4.27
C SER A 86 -7.24 22.91 5.77
N ALA A 87 -6.28 22.07 6.20
CA ALA A 87 -6.10 21.62 7.58
C ALA A 87 -5.88 22.82 8.54
N PRO A 88 -6.63 22.89 9.66
CA PRO A 88 -6.56 24.03 10.58
C PRO A 88 -5.16 24.19 11.18
N GLY A 89 -4.47 23.11 11.54
CA GLY A 89 -3.07 23.16 12.00
C GLY A 89 -2.09 23.67 10.95
N VAL A 90 -2.28 23.31 9.66
CA VAL A 90 -1.42 23.79 8.56
C VAL A 90 -1.62 25.27 8.32
N LYS A 91 -2.87 25.76 8.36
CA LYS A 91 -3.18 27.20 8.32
C LYS A 91 -2.56 27.96 9.50
N GLY A 92 -2.43 27.31 10.66
CA GLY A 92 -1.73 27.83 11.84
C GLY A 92 -0.20 27.78 11.75
N GLY A 93 0.38 27.41 10.60
CA GLY A 93 1.83 27.31 10.40
C GLY A 93 2.48 26.01 10.90
N SER A 94 1.67 25.03 11.34
CA SER A 94 2.13 23.69 11.69
C SER A 94 2.34 22.84 10.43
N ARG A 95 3.11 21.75 10.54
CA ARG A 95 3.25 20.76 9.45
C ARG A 95 2.55 19.47 9.83
N LEU A 96 1.91 18.84 8.83
CA LEU A 96 1.41 17.48 8.97
C LEU A 96 2.59 16.50 8.97
N HIS A 97 2.61 15.64 9.97
CA HIS A 97 3.62 14.61 10.12
C HIS A 97 2.92 13.25 10.06
N VAL A 98 3.21 12.50 9.00
CA VAL A 98 2.78 11.11 8.87
C VAL A 98 3.72 10.25 9.72
N LEU A 99 3.19 9.62 10.75
CA LEU A 99 3.94 8.75 11.65
C LEU A 99 3.92 7.29 11.20
N ASN A 100 2.80 6.88 10.60
CA ASN A 100 2.64 5.59 9.96
C ASN A 100 2.27 5.83 8.49
N ASP A 101 3.19 5.49 7.59
CA ASP A 101 3.04 5.66 6.14
C ASP A 101 2.15 4.58 5.50
N THR A 102 1.74 3.59 6.27
CA THR A 102 0.88 2.48 5.85
C THR A 102 -0.19 2.16 6.89
N VAL A 103 -1.33 1.65 6.41
CA VAL A 103 -2.45 1.19 7.23
C VAL A 103 -2.69 -0.30 6.98
N PRO A 104 -2.64 -1.15 8.02
CA PRO A 104 -2.91 -2.57 7.88
C PRO A 104 -4.42 -2.81 7.72
N LEU A 105 -4.83 -3.26 6.53
CA LEU A 105 -6.20 -3.59 6.20
C LEU A 105 -6.32 -5.07 5.81
N VAL A 106 -7.36 -5.73 6.29
CA VAL A 106 -7.82 -7.00 5.72
C VAL A 106 -8.85 -6.67 4.66
N CYS A 107 -8.49 -6.85 3.39
CA CYS A 107 -9.38 -6.58 2.27
C CYS A 107 -9.87 -7.88 1.65
N GLN A 108 -11.15 -7.89 1.30
CA GLN A 108 -11.81 -9.02 0.64
C GLN A 108 -11.53 -8.99 -0.87
N GLY A 109 -11.02 -10.09 -1.39
CA GLY A 109 -10.79 -10.32 -2.81
C GLY A 109 -10.06 -9.16 -3.47
N TRP A 110 -10.81 -8.38 -4.25
CA TRP A 110 -10.26 -7.32 -5.10
C TRP A 110 -10.53 -5.91 -4.56
N ALA A 111 -11.00 -5.79 -3.33
CA ALA A 111 -11.31 -4.52 -2.70
C ALA A 111 -10.07 -3.75 -2.19
N VAL A 112 -8.85 -4.26 -2.43
CA VAL A 112 -7.62 -3.62 -1.97
C VAL A 112 -7.47 -2.25 -2.64
N PRO A 113 -7.50 -1.14 -1.88
CA PRO A 113 -7.31 0.19 -2.44
C PRO A 113 -5.82 0.42 -2.77
N PRO A 114 -5.50 1.19 -3.83
CA PRO A 114 -4.11 1.50 -4.17
C PRO A 114 -3.46 2.45 -3.15
N ARG A 115 -4.26 3.33 -2.52
CA ARG A 115 -3.85 4.28 -1.48
C ARG A 115 -5.01 4.48 -0.50
N PHE A 116 -4.67 4.77 0.75
CA PHE A 116 -5.62 5.16 1.79
C PHE A 116 -5.67 6.68 1.89
N GLU A 117 -6.73 7.26 1.35
CA GLU A 117 -6.92 8.71 1.40
C GLU A 117 -7.34 9.12 2.83
N LEU A 118 -6.55 10.00 3.43
CA LEU A 118 -6.85 10.60 4.72
C LEU A 118 -7.24 12.06 4.53
N ASP A 119 -8.41 12.40 5.07
CA ASP A 119 -8.81 13.79 5.25
C ASP A 119 -7.93 14.44 6.34
N THR A 120 -7.67 15.73 6.20
CA THR A 120 -6.66 16.43 6.98
C THR A 120 -7.22 16.90 8.31
N GLY A 121 -7.10 16.03 9.32
CA GLY A 121 -7.32 16.36 10.72
C GLY A 121 -6.01 16.73 11.45
N ASP A 122 -6.13 17.48 12.55
CA ASP A 122 -4.97 17.84 13.38
C ASP A 122 -4.32 16.62 14.06
N TYR A 123 -5.07 15.54 14.25
CA TYR A 123 -4.58 14.32 14.88
C TYR A 123 -5.51 13.13 14.54
N LEU A 124 -4.98 12.13 13.84
CA LEU A 124 -5.72 10.93 13.45
C LEU A 124 -5.03 9.69 14.02
N ARG A 125 -5.79 8.83 14.70
CA ARG A 125 -5.35 7.50 15.12
C ARG A 125 -5.93 6.43 14.21
N PHE A 126 -5.38 5.22 14.28
CA PHE A 126 -5.93 4.08 13.55
C PHE A 126 -7.42 3.88 13.81
N ARG A 127 -7.87 3.97 15.07
CA ARG A 127 -9.30 3.81 15.41
C ARG A 127 -10.23 4.85 14.76
N ASP A 128 -9.69 6.01 14.39
CA ASP A 128 -10.47 7.13 13.84
C ASP A 128 -10.62 6.98 12.31
N LEU A 129 -9.93 6.00 11.71
CA LEU A 129 -9.97 5.74 10.28
C LEU A 129 -11.24 4.99 9.88
N THR A 130 -11.87 5.46 8.80
CA THR A 130 -12.98 4.74 8.17
C THR A 130 -12.42 3.91 7.01
N PRO A 131 -12.39 2.56 7.13
CA PRO A 131 -11.86 1.73 6.06
C PRO A 131 -12.78 1.75 4.83
N PRO A 132 -12.22 1.61 3.61
CA PRO A 132 -13.01 1.56 2.39
C PRO A 132 -13.87 0.28 2.32
N ALA A 133 -14.88 0.30 1.45
CA ALA A 133 -15.80 -0.82 1.28
C ALA A 133 -15.06 -2.13 1.00
N GLY A 134 -15.38 -3.18 1.76
CA GLY A 134 -14.74 -4.49 1.62
C GLY A 134 -13.39 -4.64 2.32
N CYS A 135 -12.95 -3.63 3.08
CA CYS A 135 -11.76 -3.70 3.92
C CYS A 135 -12.11 -3.52 5.41
N GLU A 136 -11.38 -4.22 6.26
CA GLU A 136 -11.43 -4.10 7.72
C GLU A 136 -10.08 -3.64 8.25
N LEU A 137 -10.08 -2.70 9.18
CA LEU A 137 -8.84 -2.27 9.83
C LEU A 137 -8.32 -3.34 10.79
N ARG A 138 -7.04 -3.70 10.67
CA ARG A 138 -6.36 -4.65 11.57
C ARG A 138 -5.06 -4.06 12.14
N ALA A 139 -5.18 -2.89 12.75
CA ALA A 139 -4.08 -2.30 13.50
C ALA A 139 -3.84 -3.05 14.81
N GLU A 140 -2.59 -3.43 15.10
CA GLU A 140 -2.20 -4.07 16.36
C GLU A 140 -2.54 -3.19 17.57
N ASN A 141 -2.33 -1.88 17.44
CA ASN A 141 -2.68 -0.90 18.45
C ASN A 141 -3.52 0.24 17.86
N PRO A 142 -4.86 0.21 18.05
CA PRO A 142 -5.77 1.22 17.52
C PRO A 142 -5.55 2.63 18.06
N ARG A 143 -4.78 2.79 19.14
CA ARG A 143 -4.49 4.09 19.76
C ARG A 143 -3.32 4.82 19.12
N LEU A 144 -2.52 4.13 18.30
CA LEU A 144 -1.37 4.75 17.65
C LEU A 144 -1.82 5.82 16.63
N PRO A 145 -1.12 6.96 16.58
CA PRO A 145 -1.38 8.01 15.60
C PRO A 145 -0.87 7.60 14.22
N VAL A 146 -1.67 7.86 13.19
CA VAL A 146 -1.29 7.74 11.79
C VAL A 146 -0.74 9.08 11.30
N VAL A 147 -1.44 10.17 11.62
CA VAL A 147 -1.08 11.54 11.23
C VAL A 147 -1.21 12.45 12.45
N ARG A 148 -0.28 13.40 12.59
CA ARG A 148 -0.41 14.50 13.55
C ARG A 148 0.06 15.83 12.97
N CYS A 149 -0.59 16.92 13.35
CA CYS A 149 -0.06 18.26 13.21
C CYS A 149 1.00 18.50 14.31
N ALA A 150 2.19 18.92 13.91
CA ALA A 150 3.22 19.36 14.84
C ALA A 150 3.57 20.83 14.55
N PRO A 151 3.62 21.70 15.59
CA PRO A 151 4.02 23.09 15.41
C PRO A 151 5.46 23.17 14.90
N LYS A 152 5.72 24.20 14.09
CA LYS A 152 7.04 24.47 13.51
C LYS A 152 8.02 24.77 14.65
N GLY A 153 9.02 23.91 14.87
CA GLY A 153 10.06 24.08 15.90
C GLY A 153 10.22 22.94 16.93
N VAL A 154 9.43 21.86 16.84
CA VAL A 154 9.53 20.72 17.79
C VAL A 154 10.67 19.73 17.44
N TYR A 155 11.33 19.94 16.31
CA TYR A 155 12.38 19.05 15.78
C TYR A 155 13.62 19.80 15.26
N GLU A 156 13.86 21.01 15.75
CA GLU A 156 15.16 21.69 15.59
C GLU A 156 16.10 21.32 16.74
#